data_AF-A0A939RJK6-F1
#
_entry.id   AF-A0A939RJK6-F1
#
_cell.length_a   1.000
_cell.length_b   1.000
_cell.length_c   1.000
_cell.angle_alpha   90.00
_cell.angle_beta   90.00
_cell.angle_gamma   90.00
#
_symmetry.space_group_name_H-M   'P 1'
#
loop_
_entity.id
_entity.type
_entity.pdbx_description
1 polymer ?
#
loop_
_entity_poly.entity_id
_entity_poly.type
_entity_poly.pdbx_seq_one_letter_code
_entity_poly.pdbx_strand_id
1 'polypeptide(L)'
;MSYVLRRAGARLIDYVLWGMLTVTVLGDKTGDIQSPSMAFYISFWIFVFVEAFLISSFSTTAGKRLLGIYVFDQNENKLSFGRSLKRSFLVFGAGMGFFLPYVSLVLPVCVMLLFIKRRFILWDKAIGDVVEYVKPTVANKVLLAGFIVFLITGYSITLRIAFLHRELDFTAVKESVSVPYWKEIHPQLVELLSEETVLTPQAAEQAVEKLSEFQQTLQRISEELAPMKDNLQKQLDKMTIQELKDYRQNQLDTVFGELDSFLFSKKMRIGLFENALEPFKSAEKNKYTLVDGQPVFEDEEMRRQYDNYMTQLQTFLTLSMPGSN
;
A
#
# COMPACT_ATOMS: atom_id res chain seq x y z
N MET A 1 26.72 -16.44 -25.43
CA MET A 1 25.26 -16.20 -25.34
C MET A 1 24.57 -17.08 -26.38
N SER A 2 23.68 -17.99 -25.97
CA SER A 2 22.94 -18.84 -26.91
C SER A 2 22.07 -17.98 -27.84
N TYR A 3 21.85 -18.44 -29.08
CA TYR A 3 21.11 -17.69 -30.11
C TYR A 3 19.71 -17.20 -29.64
N VAL A 4 19.05 -17.98 -28.79
CA VAL A 4 17.73 -17.64 -28.22
C VAL A 4 17.81 -16.46 -27.27
N LEU A 5 18.83 -16.40 -26.42
CA LEU A 5 19.00 -15.31 -25.44
C LEU A 5 19.23 -13.97 -26.15
N ARG A 6 19.97 -13.96 -27.26
CA ARG A 6 20.11 -12.75 -28.08
C ARG A 6 18.78 -12.30 -28.70
N ARG A 7 17.96 -13.25 -29.18
CA ARG A 7 16.62 -12.93 -29.72
C ARG A 7 15.66 -12.43 -28.65
N ALA A 8 15.65 -13.06 -27.47
CA ALA A 8 14.85 -12.63 -26.35
C ALA A 8 15.27 -11.24 -25.86
N GLY A 9 16.58 -11.00 -25.72
CA GLY A 9 17.12 -9.69 -25.36
C GLY A 9 16.78 -8.60 -26.38
N ALA A 10 16.86 -8.89 -27.68
CA ALA A 10 16.51 -7.91 -28.73
C ALA A 10 15.06 -7.45 -28.60
N ARG A 11 14.15 -8.40 -28.35
CA ARG A 11 12.73 -8.12 -28.15
C ARG A 11 12.46 -7.34 -26.88
N LEU A 12 13.11 -7.71 -25.77
CA LEU A 12 12.99 -6.98 -24.52
C LEU A 12 13.41 -5.52 -24.70
N ILE A 13 14.53 -5.27 -25.39
CA ILE A 13 14.98 -3.91 -25.69
C ILE A 13 13.97 -3.17 -26.58
N ASP A 14 13.49 -3.80 -27.66
CA ASP A 14 12.49 -3.20 -28.55
C ASP A 14 11.21 -2.78 -27.78
N TYR A 15 10.70 -3.64 -26.90
CA TYR A 15 9.51 -3.37 -26.11
C TYR A 15 9.73 -2.35 -24.99
N VAL A 16 10.89 -2.35 -24.35
CA VAL A 16 11.23 -1.32 -23.35
C VAL A 16 11.32 0.05 -24.02
N LEU A 17 11.96 0.15 -25.19
CA LEU A 17 12.03 1.40 -25.96
C LEU A 17 10.63 1.87 -26.38
N TRP A 18 9.79 0.95 -26.87
CA TRP A 18 8.41 1.28 -27.22
C TRP A 18 7.60 1.71 -25.99
N GLY A 19 7.73 1.01 -24.87
CA GLY A 19 7.07 1.34 -23.61
C GLY A 19 7.48 2.71 -23.06
N MET A 20 8.76 3.07 -23.16
CA MET A 20 9.24 4.41 -22.78
C MET A 20 8.65 5.49 -23.69
N LEU A 21 8.59 5.25 -25.00
CA LEU A 21 7.98 6.18 -25.95
C LEU A 21 6.48 6.36 -25.69
N THR A 22 5.77 5.28 -25.35
CA THR A 22 4.33 5.36 -25.10
C THR A 22 4.02 6.02 -23.77
N VAL A 23 4.79 5.75 -22.72
CA VAL A 23 4.65 6.43 -21.43
C VAL A 23 4.95 7.93 -21.55
N THR A 24 5.95 8.34 -22.33
CA THR A 24 6.23 9.77 -22.56
C THR A 24 5.12 10.45 -23.34
N VAL A 25 4.60 9.82 -24.40
CA VAL A 25 3.52 10.41 -25.22
C VAL A 25 2.16 10.42 -24.50
N LEU A 26 1.84 9.38 -23.73
CA LEU A 26 0.57 9.25 -23.01
C LEU A 26 0.61 9.94 -21.64
N GLY A 27 1.75 9.93 -20.95
CA GLY A 27 1.92 10.50 -19.61
C GLY A 27 1.53 11.97 -19.55
N ASP A 28 1.86 12.74 -20.59
CA ASP A 28 1.49 14.16 -20.72
C ASP A 28 -0.03 14.37 -20.85
N LYS A 29 -0.80 13.34 -21.25
CA LYS A 29 -2.23 13.45 -21.55
C LYS A 29 -3.14 12.82 -20.51
N THR A 30 -2.68 11.81 -19.77
CA THR A 30 -3.52 11.07 -18.81
C THR A 30 -3.30 11.46 -17.36
N GLY A 31 -2.24 12.19 -17.00
CA GLY A 31 -1.99 12.69 -15.63
C GLY A 31 -1.76 11.62 -14.56
N ASP A 32 -2.09 10.36 -14.85
CA ASP A 32 -1.93 9.19 -13.99
C ASP A 32 -0.84 8.29 -14.57
N ILE A 33 0.34 8.34 -13.93
CA ILE A 33 1.52 7.53 -14.27
C ILE A 33 1.47 6.18 -13.53
N GLN A 34 0.61 6.03 -12.51
CA GLN A 34 0.62 4.88 -11.61
C GLN A 34 -0.20 3.69 -12.12
N SER A 35 -1.15 3.92 -13.03
CA SER A 35 -2.02 2.89 -13.60
C SER A 35 -1.74 2.72 -15.11
N PRO A 36 -1.28 1.54 -15.57
CA PRO A 36 -1.15 1.27 -17.00
C PRO A 36 -2.54 1.32 -17.66
N SER A 37 -2.85 2.45 -18.29
CA SER A 37 -4.13 2.64 -18.98
C SER A 37 -4.29 1.63 -20.11
N MET A 38 -5.53 1.30 -20.48
CA MET A 38 -5.81 0.44 -21.64
C MET A 38 -5.11 0.92 -22.92
N ALA A 39 -4.88 2.23 -23.05
CA ALA A 39 -4.12 2.82 -24.15
C ALA A 39 -2.67 2.32 -24.21
N PHE A 40 -2.02 2.08 -23.07
CA PHE A 40 -0.67 1.51 -23.02
C PHE A 40 -0.64 0.09 -23.63
N TYR A 41 -1.61 -0.77 -23.28
CA TYR A 41 -1.69 -2.12 -23.86
C TYR A 41 -2.04 -2.10 -25.36
N ILE A 42 -2.98 -1.23 -25.76
CA ILE A 42 -3.33 -1.04 -27.18
C ILE A 42 -2.12 -0.58 -27.99
N SER A 43 -1.22 0.22 -27.41
CA SER A 43 -0.01 0.68 -28.11
C SER A 43 0.88 -0.48 -28.60
N PHE A 44 0.93 -1.61 -27.88
CA PHE A 44 1.73 -2.77 -28.31
C PHE A 44 1.14 -3.47 -29.53
N TRP A 45 -0.17 -3.36 -29.77
CA TRP A 45 -0.77 -3.80 -31.03
C TRP A 45 -0.30 -2.94 -32.21
N ILE A 46 -0.15 -1.64 -31.99
CA ILE A 46 0.40 -0.71 -33.00
C ILE A 46 1.86 -1.06 -33.28
N PHE A 47 2.62 -1.44 -32.25
CA PHE A 47 4.02 -1.83 -32.40
C PHE A 47 4.23 -2.99 -33.38
N VAL A 48 3.28 -3.90 -33.54
CA VAL A 48 3.37 -5.00 -34.53
C VAL A 48 3.53 -4.47 -35.95
N PHE A 49 2.82 -3.39 -36.30
CA PHE A 49 2.93 -2.73 -37.59
C PHE A 49 4.24 -1.95 -37.73
N VAL A 50 4.67 -1.30 -36.65
CA VAL A 50 5.96 -0.59 -36.59
C VAL A 50 7.12 -1.56 -36.76
N GLU A 51 7.11 -2.70 -36.06
CA GLU A 51 8.12 -3.76 -36.20
C GLU A 51 8.16 -4.29 -37.63
N ALA A 52 6.99 -4.57 -38.23
CA ALA A 52 6.90 -5.04 -39.60
C ALA A 52 7.51 -4.03 -40.60
N PHE A 53 7.23 -2.75 -40.42
CA PHE A 53 7.77 -1.66 -41.24
C PHE A 53 9.29 -1.51 -41.09
N LEU A 54 9.80 -1.60 -39.86
CA LEU A 54 11.25 -1.53 -39.61
C LEU A 54 11.98 -2.71 -40.24
N ILE A 55 11.43 -3.93 -40.13
CA ILE A 55 12.03 -5.12 -40.74
C ILE A 55 11.96 -5.04 -42.27
N SER A 56 10.86 -4.60 -42.87
CA SER A 56 10.80 -4.51 -44.35
C SER A 56 11.75 -3.44 -44.91
N SER A 57 11.97 -2.35 -44.18
CA SER A 57 12.79 -1.23 -44.64
C SER A 57 14.28 -1.45 -44.38
N PHE A 58 14.62 -1.93 -43.18
CA PHE A 58 15.99 -2.01 -42.67
C PHE A 58 16.48 -3.44 -42.38
N SER A 59 15.64 -4.46 -42.58
CA SER A 59 15.92 -5.86 -42.20
C SER A 59 16.20 -6.06 -40.70
N THR A 60 15.97 -5.04 -39.86
CA THR A 60 16.27 -5.07 -38.43
C THR A 60 15.41 -4.04 -37.66
N THR A 61 15.46 -4.10 -36.34
CA THR A 61 14.85 -3.13 -35.40
C THR A 61 15.92 -2.57 -34.47
N ALA A 62 15.61 -1.58 -33.64
CA ALA A 62 16.59 -0.95 -32.74
C ALA A 62 17.29 -1.97 -31.82
N GLY A 63 16.52 -2.80 -31.11
CA GLY A 63 17.05 -3.85 -30.22
C GLY A 63 17.75 -4.98 -30.98
N LYS A 64 17.24 -5.36 -32.16
CA LYS A 64 17.87 -6.38 -33.02
C LYS A 64 19.21 -5.89 -33.57
N ARG A 65 19.31 -4.62 -33.99
CA ARG A 65 20.55 -3.99 -34.45
C ARG A 65 21.61 -3.95 -33.36
N LEU A 66 21.24 -3.59 -32.13
CA LEU A 66 22.17 -3.57 -30.98
C LEU A 66 22.78 -4.95 -30.72
N LEU A 67 22.03 -6.02 -30.96
CA LEU A 67 22.49 -7.40 -30.77
C LEU A 67 23.01 -8.08 -32.05
N GLY A 68 23.07 -7.34 -33.17
CA GLY A 68 23.59 -7.83 -34.45
C GLY A 68 22.68 -8.83 -35.18
N ILE A 69 21.36 -8.70 -35.02
CA ILE A 69 20.37 -9.59 -35.63
C ILE A 69 19.75 -8.89 -36.85
N TYR A 70 19.78 -9.58 -37.99
CA TYR A 70 19.15 -9.15 -39.24
C TYR A 70 18.28 -10.28 -39.79
N VAL A 71 17.20 -9.92 -40.48
CA VAL A 71 16.21 -10.87 -41.01
C VAL A 71 16.14 -10.72 -42.52
N PHE A 72 16.39 -11.82 -43.22
CA PHE A 72 16.38 -11.91 -44.68
C PHE A 72 15.53 -13.08 -45.16
N ASP A 73 15.15 -13.05 -46.43
CA ASP A 73 14.53 -14.19 -47.11
C ASP A 73 15.59 -15.27 -47.43
N GLN A 74 15.16 -16.45 -47.89
CA GLN A 74 16.05 -17.55 -48.32
C GLN A 74 17.01 -17.14 -49.44
N ASN A 75 16.63 -16.12 -50.20
CA ASN A 75 17.43 -15.55 -51.28
C ASN A 75 18.25 -14.33 -50.83
N GLU A 76 18.49 -14.17 -49.51
CA GLU A 76 19.22 -13.05 -48.89
C GLU A 76 18.63 -11.65 -49.15
N ASN A 77 17.40 -11.59 -49.67
CA ASN A 77 16.70 -10.34 -49.94
C ASN A 77 15.97 -9.82 -48.69
N LYS A 78 15.69 -8.52 -48.67
CA LYS A 78 14.84 -7.91 -47.62
C LYS A 78 13.44 -8.52 -47.67
N LEU A 79 12.84 -8.72 -46.50
CA LEU A 79 11.45 -9.18 -46.42
C LEU A 79 10.49 -8.11 -46.96
N SER A 80 9.50 -8.55 -47.74
CA SER A 80 8.37 -7.69 -48.07
C SER A 80 7.54 -7.37 -46.81
N PHE A 81 6.87 -6.21 -46.82
CA PHE A 81 6.05 -5.78 -45.67
C PHE A 81 5.03 -6.83 -45.24
N GLY A 82 4.35 -7.50 -46.18
CA GLY A 82 3.36 -8.55 -45.87
C GLY A 82 3.98 -9.76 -45.15
N ARG A 83 5.19 -10.18 -45.54
CA ARG A 83 5.92 -11.25 -44.85
C ARG A 83 6.39 -10.79 -43.47
N SER A 84 6.95 -9.59 -43.37
CA SER A 84 7.36 -8.99 -42.08
C SER A 84 6.17 -8.82 -41.11
N LEU A 85 4.99 -8.47 -41.62
CA LEU A 85 3.79 -8.31 -40.81
C LEU A 85 3.28 -9.66 -40.30
N LYS A 86 3.18 -10.66 -41.18
CA LYS A 86 2.84 -12.04 -40.77
C LYS A 86 3.80 -12.55 -39.69
N ARG A 87 5.10 -12.25 -39.85
CA ARG A 87 6.13 -12.62 -38.88
C ARG A 87 5.91 -11.94 -37.54
N SER A 88 5.74 -10.62 -37.55
CA SER A 88 5.59 -9.81 -36.34
C SER A 88 4.30 -10.20 -35.59
N PHE A 89 3.21 -10.49 -36.31
CA PHE A 89 1.95 -10.96 -35.73
C PHE A 89 2.08 -12.34 -35.08
N LEU A 90 2.75 -13.30 -35.74
CA LEU A 90 3.03 -14.61 -35.14
C LEU A 90 3.92 -14.51 -33.90
N VAL A 91 4.88 -13.58 -33.91
CA VAL A 91 5.72 -13.30 -32.73
C VAL A 91 4.91 -12.68 -31.60
N PHE A 92 4.01 -11.74 -31.91
CA PHE A 92 3.17 -11.07 -30.93
C PHE A 92 2.16 -12.02 -30.28
N GLY A 93 1.48 -12.84 -31.08
CA GLY A 93 0.52 -13.84 -30.58
C GLY A 93 1.20 -15.06 -29.98
N ALA A 94 1.91 -15.86 -30.79
CA ALA A 94 2.47 -17.15 -30.37
C ALA A 94 3.79 -17.03 -29.58
N GLY A 95 4.46 -15.87 -29.63
CA GLY A 95 5.66 -15.60 -28.84
C GLY A 95 5.39 -14.88 -27.53
N MET A 96 4.51 -13.87 -27.55
CA MET A 96 4.27 -12.96 -26.41
C MET A 96 2.85 -13.03 -25.83
N GLY A 97 1.95 -13.85 -26.38
CA GLY A 97 0.61 -14.03 -25.83
C GLY A 97 -0.27 -12.78 -25.89
N PHE A 98 -0.10 -11.95 -26.93
CA PHE A 98 -0.81 -10.67 -27.08
C PHE A 98 -0.62 -9.69 -25.91
N PHE A 99 0.48 -9.81 -25.15
CA PHE A 99 0.75 -9.01 -23.95
C PHE A 99 -0.33 -9.15 -22.85
N LEU A 100 -1.08 -10.26 -22.84
CA LEU A 100 -1.97 -10.58 -21.73
C LEU A 100 -1.13 -10.89 -20.48
N PRO A 101 -1.39 -10.26 -19.31
CA PRO A 101 -0.46 -10.22 -18.17
C PRO A 101 0.14 -11.56 -17.77
N TYR A 102 -0.68 -12.59 -17.67
CA TYR A 102 -0.23 -13.93 -17.26
C TYR A 102 0.36 -14.73 -18.43
N VAL A 103 -0.20 -14.57 -19.64
CA VAL A 103 0.23 -15.31 -20.82
C VAL A 103 1.60 -14.82 -21.28
N SER A 104 1.84 -13.51 -21.26
CA SER A 104 3.10 -12.89 -21.69
C SER A 104 4.30 -13.23 -20.82
N LEU A 105 4.09 -13.76 -19.61
CA LEU A 105 5.14 -14.26 -18.74
C LEU A 105 5.50 -15.72 -19.07
N VAL A 106 4.50 -16.55 -19.33
CA VAL A 106 4.67 -18.00 -19.52
C VAL A 106 5.08 -18.33 -20.96
N LEU A 107 4.46 -17.70 -21.96
CA LEU A 107 4.65 -18.06 -23.37
C LEU A 107 6.11 -17.91 -23.86
N PRO A 108 6.85 -16.84 -23.52
CA PRO A 108 8.26 -16.71 -23.92
C PRO A 108 9.14 -17.84 -23.35
N VAL A 109 8.85 -18.29 -22.12
CA VAL A 109 9.55 -19.42 -21.49
C VAL A 109 9.21 -20.72 -22.23
N CYS A 110 7.93 -20.96 -22.53
CA CYS A 110 7.50 -22.12 -23.31
C CYS A 110 8.17 -22.17 -24.70
N VAL A 111 8.25 -21.03 -25.39
CA VAL A 111 8.96 -20.91 -26.67
C VAL A 111 10.45 -21.23 -26.52
N MET A 112 11.09 -20.74 -25.46
CA MET A 112 12.50 -21.04 -25.19
C MET A 112 12.71 -22.55 -24.99
N LEU A 113 11.86 -23.21 -24.21
CA LEU A 113 11.90 -24.67 -23.99
C LEU A 113 11.63 -25.45 -25.28
N LEU A 114 10.64 -25.02 -26.07
CA LEU A 114 10.34 -25.62 -27.37
C LEU A 114 11.51 -25.49 -28.35
N PHE A 115 12.22 -24.36 -28.35
CA PHE A 115 13.41 -24.20 -29.18
C PHE A 115 14.55 -25.13 -28.75
N ILE A 116 14.80 -25.27 -27.44
CA ILE A 116 15.81 -26.18 -26.92
C ILE A 116 15.52 -27.62 -27.38
N LYS A 117 14.25 -28.03 -27.37
CA LYS A 117 13.81 -29.38 -27.73
C LYS A 117 13.74 -29.62 -29.25
N ARG A 118 13.21 -28.67 -30.03
CA ARG A 118 12.91 -28.85 -31.47
C ARG A 118 13.90 -28.17 -32.42
N ARG A 119 14.80 -27.31 -31.92
CA ARG A 119 15.83 -26.57 -32.68
C ARG A 119 15.32 -25.64 -33.78
N PHE A 120 14.01 -25.42 -33.89
CA PHE A 120 13.41 -24.45 -34.80
C PHE A 120 12.39 -23.56 -34.08
N ILE A 121 12.08 -22.42 -34.69
CA ILE A 121 11.13 -21.44 -34.17
C ILE A 121 9.91 -21.38 -35.09
N LEU A 122 8.70 -21.37 -34.53
CA LEU A 122 7.44 -21.51 -35.26
C LEU A 122 7.27 -20.46 -36.37
N TRP A 123 7.53 -19.19 -36.06
CA TRP A 123 7.35 -18.09 -37.02
C TRP A 123 8.45 -18.05 -38.08
N ASP A 124 9.67 -18.49 -37.78
CA ASP A 124 10.73 -18.60 -38.80
C ASP A 124 10.38 -19.73 -39.81
N LYS A 125 9.89 -20.88 -39.31
CA LYS A 125 9.45 -22.00 -40.15
C LYS A 125 8.20 -21.67 -40.99
N ALA A 126 7.26 -20.91 -40.42
CA ALA A 126 6.00 -20.58 -41.09
C ALA A 126 6.14 -19.60 -42.27
N ILE A 127 7.25 -18.88 -42.33
CA ILE A 127 7.51 -17.87 -43.37
C ILE A 127 8.69 -18.29 -44.25
N GLY A 128 9.57 -19.14 -43.73
CA GLY A 128 10.74 -19.63 -44.46
C GLY A 128 11.92 -18.67 -44.38
N ASP A 129 11.95 -17.74 -43.42
CA ASP A 129 12.97 -16.70 -43.35
C ASP A 129 14.31 -17.22 -42.81
N VAL A 130 15.40 -16.58 -43.25
CA VAL A 130 16.75 -16.80 -42.74
C VAL A 130 17.13 -15.63 -41.84
N VAL A 131 17.46 -15.94 -40.57
CA VAL A 131 17.93 -14.93 -39.62
C VAL A 131 19.45 -14.95 -39.60
N GLU A 132 20.05 -13.87 -40.08
CA GLU A 132 21.50 -13.69 -40.08
C GLU A 132 21.96 -13.05 -38.77
N TYR A 133 23.08 -13.55 -38.25
CA TYR A 133 23.72 -13.02 -37.06
C TYR A 133 25.07 -12.41 -37.42
N VAL A 134 25.10 -11.09 -37.46
CA VAL A 134 26.32 -10.33 -37.67
C VAL A 134 26.97 -10.07 -36.31
N LYS A 135 28.31 -10.14 -36.23
CA LYS A 135 29.02 -9.76 -35.00
C LYS A 135 28.70 -8.29 -34.67
N PRO A 136 28.18 -7.97 -33.46
CA PRO A 136 27.86 -6.59 -33.13
C PRO A 136 29.13 -5.74 -33.09
N THR A 137 29.06 -4.55 -33.70
CA THR A 137 30.15 -3.57 -33.75
C THR A 137 30.46 -3.04 -32.35
N VAL A 138 31.65 -2.46 -32.17
CA VAL A 138 32.06 -1.84 -30.90
C VAL A 138 31.06 -0.75 -30.48
N ALA A 139 30.60 0.07 -31.44
CA ALA A 139 29.57 1.09 -31.20
C ALA A 139 28.27 0.49 -30.64
N ASN A 140 27.77 -0.61 -31.22
CA ASN A 140 26.55 -1.27 -30.72
C ASN A 140 26.72 -1.81 -29.29
N LYS A 141 27.91 -2.31 -28.94
CA LYS A 141 28.21 -2.77 -27.58
C LYS A 141 28.23 -1.61 -26.57
N VAL A 142 28.83 -0.48 -26.95
CA VAL A 142 28.86 0.73 -26.10
C VAL A 142 27.44 1.27 -25.89
N LEU A 143 26.63 1.35 -26.96
CA LEU A 143 25.23 1.76 -26.87
C LEU A 143 24.40 0.82 -25.98
N LEU A 144 24.59 -0.49 -26.12
CA LEU A 144 23.92 -1.47 -25.27
C LEU A 144 24.32 -1.32 -23.80
N ALA A 145 25.62 -1.14 -23.52
CA ALA A 145 26.11 -0.93 -22.16
C ALA A 145 25.53 0.35 -21.55
N GLY A 146 25.54 1.46 -22.30
CA GLY A 146 24.94 2.73 -21.87
C GLY A 146 23.43 2.60 -21.59
N PHE A 147 22.71 1.88 -22.44
CA PHE A 147 21.27 1.62 -22.24
C PHE A 147 21.01 0.79 -20.97
N ILE A 148 21.82 -0.24 -20.69
CA ILE A 148 21.71 -1.04 -19.46
C ILE A 148 22.00 -0.18 -18.22
N VAL A 149 23.04 0.65 -18.25
CA VAL A 149 23.37 1.57 -17.15
C VAL A 149 22.23 2.56 -16.91
N PHE A 150 21.63 3.10 -17.97
CA PHE A 150 20.45 3.98 -17.88
C PHE A 150 19.27 3.28 -17.19
N LEU A 151 18.95 2.04 -17.58
CA LEU A 151 17.88 1.26 -16.96
C LEU A 151 18.14 0.97 -15.48
N ILE A 152 19.36 0.56 -15.13
CA ILE A 152 19.74 0.27 -13.73
C ILE A 152 19.65 1.55 -12.89
N THR A 153 20.12 2.68 -13.42
CA THR A 153 20.09 3.97 -12.72
C THR A 153 18.64 4.42 -12.49
N GLY A 154 17.81 4.38 -13.54
CA GLY A 154 16.39 4.72 -13.44
C GLY A 154 15.65 3.83 -12.43
N TYR A 155 15.85 2.51 -12.52
CA TYR A 155 15.25 1.57 -11.57
C TYR A 155 15.73 1.80 -10.12
N SER A 156 17.00 2.11 -9.92
CA SER A 156 17.56 2.42 -8.59
C SER A 156 16.95 3.69 -8.00
N ILE A 157 16.72 4.72 -8.82
CA ILE A 157 16.04 5.95 -8.40
C ILE A 157 14.60 5.62 -7.99
N THR A 158 13.86 4.87 -8.81
CA THR A 158 12.47 4.48 -8.49
C THR A 158 12.39 3.65 -7.21
N LEU A 159 13.29 2.67 -7.01
CA LEU A 159 13.36 1.90 -5.77
C LEU A 159 13.69 2.77 -4.56
N ARG A 160 14.63 3.70 -4.71
CA ARG A 160 14.99 4.63 -3.63
C ARG A 160 13.80 5.53 -3.27
N ILE A 161 13.08 6.04 -4.26
CA ILE A 161 11.86 6.82 -4.04
C ILE A 161 10.82 5.95 -3.35
N ALA A 162 10.48 4.78 -3.88
CA ALA A 162 9.50 3.88 -3.27
C ALA A 162 9.85 3.49 -1.81
N PHE A 163 11.14 3.29 -1.52
CA PHE A 163 11.60 3.00 -0.17
C PHE A 163 11.53 4.22 0.76
N LEU A 164 11.95 5.41 0.29
CA LEU A 164 11.87 6.67 1.04
C LEU A 164 10.42 7.14 1.26
N HIS A 165 9.51 6.77 0.35
CA HIS A 165 8.09 7.12 0.36
C HIS A 165 7.23 5.97 0.89
N ARG A 166 7.84 4.96 1.53
CA ARG A 166 7.09 3.90 2.21
C ARG A 166 6.10 4.61 3.14
N GLU A 167 4.82 4.35 2.90
CA GLU A 167 3.74 5.11 3.54
C GLU A 167 3.94 5.13 5.05
N LEU A 168 3.97 6.33 5.64
CA LEU A 168 3.86 6.43 7.09
C LEU A 168 2.49 5.89 7.45
N ASP A 169 2.47 4.76 8.15
CA ASP A 169 1.25 4.06 8.50
C ASP A 169 0.57 4.73 9.69
N PHE A 170 -0.08 5.85 9.42
CA PHE A 170 -0.87 6.58 10.41
C PHE A 170 -2.05 5.76 10.94
N THR A 171 -2.53 4.80 10.15
CA THR A 171 -3.59 3.86 10.57
C THR A 171 -3.08 2.96 11.67
N ALA A 172 -1.91 2.34 11.50
CA ALA A 172 -1.29 1.51 12.54
C ALA A 172 -1.05 2.28 13.84
N VAL A 173 -0.66 3.56 13.75
CA VAL A 173 -0.51 4.44 14.93
C VAL A 173 -1.85 4.63 15.64
N LYS A 174 -2.92 4.95 14.88
CA LYS A 174 -4.27 5.12 15.45
C LYS A 174 -4.80 3.84 16.08
N GLU A 175 -4.55 2.69 15.43
CA GLU A 175 -4.93 1.38 15.95
C GLU A 175 -4.17 1.01 17.21
N SER A 176 -2.87 1.33 17.31
CA SER A 176 -2.07 1.03 18.51
C SER A 176 -2.59 1.68 19.79
N VAL A 177 -3.34 2.78 19.67
CA VAL A 177 -3.96 3.48 20.81
C VAL A 177 -5.41 3.09 21.01
N SER A 178 -6.19 3.07 19.92
CA SER A 178 -7.64 2.87 20.00
C SER A 178 -8.02 1.42 20.29
N VAL A 179 -7.32 0.45 19.70
CA VAL A 179 -7.66 -0.98 19.84
C VAL A 179 -7.50 -1.47 21.29
N PRO A 180 -6.38 -1.20 22.00
CA PRO A 180 -6.25 -1.62 23.39
C PRO A 180 -7.35 -1.02 24.29
N TYR A 181 -7.69 0.25 24.10
CA TYR A 181 -8.77 0.88 24.86
C TYR A 181 -10.10 0.16 24.64
N TRP A 182 -10.52 -0.05 23.40
CA TRP A 182 -11.83 -0.63 23.11
C TRP A 182 -11.92 -2.12 23.43
N LYS A 183 -10.80 -2.84 23.36
CA LYS A 183 -10.77 -4.29 23.59
C LYS A 183 -10.59 -4.64 25.07
N GLU A 184 -9.81 -3.86 25.81
CA GLU A 184 -9.39 -4.21 27.17
C GLU A 184 -10.05 -3.31 28.22
N ILE A 185 -9.95 -1.99 28.06
CA ILE A 185 -10.38 -1.02 29.08
C ILE A 185 -11.89 -0.78 29.03
N HIS A 186 -12.46 -0.55 27.84
CA HIS A 186 -13.84 -0.15 27.68
C HIS A 186 -14.85 -1.19 28.20
N PRO A 187 -14.73 -2.50 27.89
CA PRO A 187 -15.67 -3.50 28.38
C PRO A 187 -15.65 -3.61 29.90
N GLN A 188 -14.45 -3.60 30.50
CA GLN A 188 -14.29 -3.64 31.96
C GLN A 188 -14.84 -2.36 32.61
N LEU A 189 -14.68 -1.20 31.97
CA LEU A 189 -15.25 0.06 32.46
C LEU A 189 -16.79 0.02 32.49
N VAL A 190 -17.41 -0.58 31.47
CA VAL A 190 -18.88 -0.74 31.42
C VAL A 190 -19.37 -1.74 32.48
N GLU A 191 -18.62 -2.82 32.71
CA GLU A 191 -18.94 -3.81 33.75
C GLU A 191 -18.76 -3.23 35.16
N LEU A 192 -17.67 -2.49 35.37
CA LEU A 192 -17.32 -1.91 36.67
C LEU A 192 -18.25 -0.76 37.08
N LEU A 193 -18.69 0.05 36.11
CA LEU A 193 -19.60 1.16 36.34
C LEU A 193 -21.03 0.65 36.25
N SER A 194 -21.52 0.10 37.36
CA SER A 194 -22.90 -0.36 37.51
C SER A 194 -23.57 0.36 38.68
N GLU A 195 -24.88 0.16 38.80
CA GLU A 195 -25.62 0.61 39.98
C GLU A 195 -25.17 -0.15 41.24
N GLU A 196 -24.85 -1.45 41.10
CA GLU A 196 -24.42 -2.32 42.21
C GLU A 196 -23.13 -1.85 42.88
N THR A 197 -22.25 -1.20 42.10
CA THR A 197 -20.97 -0.65 42.56
C THR A 197 -21.13 0.39 43.67
N VAL A 198 -22.28 1.09 43.69
CA VAL A 198 -22.57 2.19 44.62
C VAL A 198 -23.26 1.69 45.89
N LEU A 199 -23.85 0.50 45.83
CA LEU A 199 -24.67 -0.08 46.91
C LEU A 199 -23.84 -0.62 48.08
N THR A 200 -22.55 -0.91 47.88
CA THR A 200 -21.69 -1.40 48.96
C THR A 200 -20.36 -0.64 49.01
N PRO A 201 -19.89 -0.26 50.21
CA PRO A 201 -18.59 0.41 50.37
C PRO A 201 -17.42 -0.37 49.78
N GLN A 202 -17.44 -1.70 49.88
CA GLN A 202 -16.40 -2.57 49.34
C GLN A 202 -16.38 -2.58 47.81
N ALA A 203 -17.54 -2.59 47.15
CA ALA A 203 -17.61 -2.50 45.70
C ALA A 203 -17.16 -1.13 45.18
N ALA A 204 -17.51 -0.05 45.90
CA ALA A 204 -17.06 1.30 45.58
C ALA A 204 -15.52 1.44 45.70
N GLU A 205 -14.93 0.86 46.73
CA GLU A 205 -13.46 0.86 46.94
C GLU A 205 -12.73 0.08 45.84
N GLN A 206 -13.21 -1.13 45.51
CA GLN A 206 -12.64 -1.95 44.42
C GLN A 206 -12.76 -1.26 43.06
N ALA A 207 -13.87 -0.57 42.81
CA ALA A 207 -14.07 0.19 41.57
C ALA A 207 -13.13 1.38 41.46
N VAL A 208 -12.94 2.16 42.53
CA VAL A 208 -11.97 3.26 42.56
C VAL A 208 -10.54 2.76 42.31
N GLU A 209 -10.15 1.64 42.92
CA GLU A 209 -8.82 1.03 42.69
C GLU A 209 -8.63 0.62 41.22
N LYS A 210 -9.62 -0.05 40.62
CA LYS A 210 -9.60 -0.45 39.21
C LYS A 210 -9.60 0.74 38.25
N LEU A 211 -10.34 1.81 38.55
CA LEU A 211 -10.32 3.04 37.77
C LEU A 211 -8.94 3.71 37.78
N SER A 212 -8.26 3.70 38.94
CA SER A 212 -6.88 4.18 39.07
C SER A 212 -5.90 3.37 38.21
N GLU A 213 -6.03 2.04 38.17
CA GLU A 213 -5.25 1.17 37.27
C GLU A 213 -5.46 1.53 35.79
N PHE A 214 -6.71 1.79 35.37
CA PHE A 214 -7.00 2.22 33.99
C PHE A 214 -6.40 3.58 33.68
N GLN A 215 -6.45 4.53 34.62
CA GLN A 215 -5.84 5.84 34.46
C GLN A 215 -4.32 5.76 34.28
N GLN A 216 -3.64 4.91 35.07
CA GLN A 216 -2.21 4.66 34.91
C GLN A 216 -1.88 4.01 33.55
N THR A 217 -2.73 3.10 33.07
CA THR A 217 -2.56 2.46 31.76
C THR A 217 -2.70 3.47 30.63
N LEU A 218 -3.73 4.33 30.66
CA LEU A 218 -3.90 5.41 29.70
C LEU A 218 -2.77 6.45 29.77
N GLN A 219 -2.21 6.66 30.97
CA GLN A 219 -1.04 7.53 31.14
C GLN A 219 0.18 6.97 30.42
N ARG A 220 0.47 5.67 30.58
CA ARG A 220 1.55 4.99 29.87
C ARG A 220 1.41 5.08 28.35
N ILE A 221 0.21 4.81 27.82
CA ILE A 221 -0.07 4.92 26.37
C ILE A 221 0.18 6.35 25.86
N SER A 222 -0.20 7.36 26.65
CA SER A 222 0.05 8.77 26.33
C SER A 222 1.54 9.11 26.30
N GLU A 223 2.35 8.51 27.18
CA GLU A 223 3.80 8.72 27.22
C GLU A 223 4.51 8.04 26.04
N GLU A 224 3.98 6.92 25.55
CA GLU A 224 4.49 6.21 24.36
C GLU A 224 4.21 6.96 23.03
N LEU A 225 3.24 7.89 23.01
CA LEU A 225 2.95 8.69 21.82
C LEU A 225 4.06 9.67 21.46
N ALA A 226 4.69 10.32 22.45
CA ALA A 226 5.74 11.29 22.22
C ALA A 226 6.95 10.74 21.42
N PRO A 227 7.57 9.61 21.80
CA PRO A 227 8.68 9.03 21.02
C PRO A 227 8.21 8.51 19.65
N MET A 228 6.94 8.08 19.53
CA MET A 228 6.38 7.66 18.25
C MET A 228 6.26 8.86 17.28
N LYS A 229 5.75 10.00 17.76
CA LYS A 229 5.69 11.25 16.98
C LYS A 229 7.08 11.68 16.52
N ASP A 230 8.07 11.66 17.41
CA ASP A 230 9.46 12.04 17.09
C ASP A 230 10.09 11.13 16.02
N ASN A 231 9.85 9.81 16.09
CA ASN A 231 10.35 8.88 15.07
C ASN A 231 9.72 9.15 13.69
N LEU A 232 8.40 9.41 13.64
CA LEU A 232 7.70 9.73 12.39
C LEU A 232 8.15 11.10 11.85
N GLN A 233 8.37 12.09 12.72
CA GLN A 233 8.92 13.40 12.34
C GLN A 233 10.31 13.25 11.71
N LYS A 234 11.19 12.43 12.29
CA LYS A 234 12.52 12.13 11.72
C LYS A 234 12.45 11.44 10.36
N GLN A 235 11.39 10.69 10.07
CA GLN A 235 11.17 10.10 8.76
C GLN A 235 10.69 11.14 7.75
N LEU A 236 9.79 12.04 8.16
CA LEU A 236 9.35 13.18 7.34
C LEU A 236 10.49 14.12 6.98
N ASP A 237 11.41 14.38 7.91
CA ASP A 237 12.56 15.26 7.67
C ASP A 237 13.55 14.71 6.63
N LYS A 238 13.52 13.40 6.36
CA LYS A 238 14.32 12.77 5.30
C LYS A 238 13.69 12.88 3.91
N MET A 239 12.45 13.35 3.81
CA MET A 239 11.76 13.50 2.52
C MET A 239 12.27 14.71 1.75
N THR A 240 12.58 14.50 0.47
CA THR A 240 13.09 15.54 -0.43
C THR A 240 12.00 16.36 -1.12
N ILE A 241 10.77 15.83 -1.20
CA ILE A 241 9.64 16.47 -1.90
C ILE A 241 8.87 17.34 -0.91
N GLN A 242 8.95 18.67 -1.07
CA GLN A 242 8.36 19.63 -0.14
C GLN A 242 6.84 19.52 -0.02
N GLU A 243 6.12 19.44 -1.15
CA GLU A 243 4.65 19.34 -1.16
C GLU A 243 4.15 18.10 -0.41
N LEU A 244 4.83 16.96 -0.61
CA LEU A 244 4.50 15.73 0.08
C LEU A 244 4.85 15.81 1.56
N LYS A 245 5.98 16.45 1.90
CA LYS A 245 6.37 16.69 3.30
C LYS A 245 5.30 17.50 4.02
N ASP A 246 4.82 18.59 3.42
CA ASP A 246 3.79 19.46 4.01
C ASP A 246 2.46 18.72 4.17
N TYR A 247 2.03 17.96 3.15
CA TYR A 247 0.83 17.12 3.24
C TYR A 247 0.92 16.11 4.38
N ARG A 248 2.05 15.41 4.51
CA ARG A 248 2.26 14.39 5.53
C ARG A 248 2.48 14.98 6.92
N GLN A 249 3.05 16.18 7.02
CA GLN A 249 3.15 16.93 8.28
C GLN A 249 1.75 17.26 8.81
N ASN A 250 0.86 17.75 7.95
CA ASN A 250 -0.52 18.03 8.35
C ASN A 250 -1.25 16.76 8.80
N GLN A 251 -1.03 15.63 8.13
CA GLN A 251 -1.57 14.34 8.56
C GLN A 251 -1.03 13.90 9.93
N LEU A 252 0.29 14.04 10.15
CA LEU A 252 0.92 13.72 11.43
C LEU A 252 0.29 14.54 12.56
N ASP A 253 0.21 15.86 12.39
CA ASP A 253 -0.33 16.74 13.43
C ASP A 253 -1.82 16.50 13.68
N THR A 254 -2.61 16.20 12.64
CA THR A 254 -4.02 15.83 12.78
C THR A 254 -4.18 14.54 13.58
N VAL A 255 -3.47 13.47 13.23
CA VAL A 255 -3.60 12.16 13.88
C VAL A 255 -3.16 12.22 15.33
N PHE A 256 -2.02 12.85 15.63
CA PHE A 256 -1.57 12.99 17.01
C PHE A 256 -2.51 13.90 17.83
N GLY A 257 -3.05 14.97 17.24
CA GLY A 257 -4.07 15.80 17.90
C GLY A 257 -5.37 15.03 18.22
N GLU A 258 -5.83 14.16 17.31
CA GLU A 258 -6.97 13.26 17.56
C GLU A 258 -6.69 12.29 18.72
N LEU A 259 -5.50 11.68 18.73
CA LEU A 259 -5.10 10.71 19.75
C LEU A 259 -4.94 11.34 21.13
N ASP A 260 -4.31 12.52 21.21
CA ASP A 260 -4.18 13.28 22.45
C ASP A 260 -5.55 13.67 23.00
N SER A 261 -6.44 14.18 22.13
CA SER A 261 -7.82 14.53 22.51
C SER A 261 -8.62 13.32 22.99
N PHE A 262 -8.46 12.18 22.30
CA PHE A 262 -9.10 10.92 22.68
C PHE A 262 -8.64 10.46 24.06
N LEU A 263 -7.33 10.35 24.29
CA LEU A 263 -6.77 9.90 25.57
C LEU A 263 -7.12 10.86 26.71
N PHE A 264 -7.03 12.17 26.47
CA PHE A 264 -7.43 13.18 27.44
C PHE A 264 -8.90 13.01 27.85
N SER A 265 -9.80 12.89 26.88
CA SER A 265 -11.23 12.69 27.12
C SER A 265 -11.50 11.42 27.94
N LYS A 266 -10.81 10.32 27.65
CA LYS A 266 -10.97 9.06 28.39
C LYS A 266 -10.45 9.15 29.83
N LYS A 267 -9.27 9.76 30.03
CA LYS A 267 -8.71 10.00 31.38
C LYS A 267 -9.62 10.89 32.22
N MET A 268 -10.10 11.99 31.64
CA MET A 268 -11.04 12.90 32.32
C MET A 268 -12.31 12.18 32.75
N ARG A 269 -12.88 11.34 31.87
CA ARG A 269 -14.10 10.59 32.19
C ARG A 269 -13.88 9.58 33.32
N ILE A 270 -12.75 8.87 33.31
CA ILE A 270 -12.38 7.94 34.40
C ILE A 270 -12.23 8.70 35.72
N GLY A 271 -11.51 9.83 35.73
CA GLY A 271 -11.33 10.65 36.93
C GLY A 271 -12.65 11.26 37.46
N LEU A 272 -13.63 11.54 36.59
CA LEU A 272 -14.96 11.96 37.04
C LEU A 272 -15.67 10.84 37.80
N PHE A 273 -15.63 9.60 37.30
CA PHE A 273 -16.21 8.45 37.98
C PHE A 273 -15.49 8.09 39.28
N GLU A 274 -14.16 8.22 39.32
CA GLU A 274 -13.36 8.04 40.54
C GLU A 274 -13.84 8.99 41.65
N ASN A 275 -13.96 10.29 41.32
CA ASN A 275 -14.47 11.29 42.26
C ASN A 275 -15.93 11.07 42.64
N ALA A 276 -16.76 10.58 41.73
CA ALA A 276 -18.18 10.31 42.00
C ALA A 276 -18.38 9.08 42.92
N LEU A 277 -17.46 8.11 42.89
CA LEU A 277 -17.51 6.91 43.74
C LEU A 277 -16.94 7.15 45.14
N GLU A 278 -16.08 8.15 45.32
CA GLU A 278 -15.39 8.43 46.59
C GLU A 278 -16.32 8.56 47.82
N PRO A 279 -17.51 9.21 47.74
CA PRO A 279 -18.44 9.30 48.87
C PRO A 279 -19.02 7.95 49.32
N PHE A 280 -19.14 6.98 48.41
CA PHE A 280 -19.80 5.70 48.66
C PHE A 280 -18.93 4.69 49.40
N LYS A 281 -17.63 4.98 49.54
CA LYS A 281 -16.67 4.19 50.33
C LYS A 281 -16.94 4.26 51.85
N SER A 282 -17.72 5.25 52.31
CA SER A 282 -18.04 5.39 53.74
C SER A 282 -19.22 4.53 54.17
N ALA A 283 -18.96 3.48 54.96
CA ALA A 283 -20.01 2.60 55.51
C ALA A 283 -21.00 3.31 56.47
N GLU A 284 -20.62 4.46 57.03
CA GLU A 284 -21.51 5.23 57.92
C GLU A 284 -22.54 6.05 57.14
N LYS A 285 -22.15 6.58 55.97
CA LYS A 285 -23.00 7.40 55.10
C LYS A 285 -23.76 6.57 54.05
N ASN A 286 -23.26 5.40 53.68
CA ASN A 286 -23.87 4.50 52.70
C ASN A 286 -24.97 3.63 53.33
N LYS A 287 -25.96 4.26 53.96
CA LYS A 287 -27.18 3.60 54.46
C LYS A 287 -28.35 3.94 53.56
N TYR A 288 -28.99 2.91 53.03
CA TYR A 288 -30.12 3.06 52.12
C TYR A 288 -31.26 2.11 52.48
N THR A 289 -32.46 2.49 52.06
CA THR A 289 -33.67 1.66 52.09
C THR A 289 -34.19 1.48 50.67
N LEU A 290 -34.71 0.29 50.34
CA LEU A 290 -35.27 0.03 49.03
C LEU A 290 -36.72 0.51 49.00
N VAL A 291 -36.99 1.53 48.19
CA VAL A 291 -38.36 2.03 47.91
C VAL A 291 -38.63 1.79 46.43
N ASP A 292 -39.67 1.01 46.12
CA ASP A 292 -40.05 0.64 44.74
C ASP A 292 -38.91 0.00 43.92
N GLY A 293 -38.01 -0.73 44.60
CA GLY A 293 -36.86 -1.39 43.98
C GLY A 293 -35.65 -0.49 43.71
N GLN A 294 -35.72 0.79 44.09
CA GLN A 294 -34.60 1.74 43.99
C GLN A 294 -33.98 2.04 45.37
N PRO A 295 -32.65 2.19 45.47
CA PRO A 295 -31.98 2.57 46.70
C PRO A 295 -32.25 4.04 47.04
N VAL A 296 -32.86 4.29 48.20
CA VAL A 296 -33.06 5.63 48.75
C VAL A 296 -32.17 5.78 49.97
N PHE A 297 -31.15 6.63 49.85
CA PHE A 297 -30.19 6.93 50.92
C PHE A 297 -30.84 7.77 52.02
N GLU A 298 -30.47 7.49 53.28
CA GLU A 298 -30.98 8.21 54.45
C GLU A 298 -30.46 9.67 54.51
N ASP A 299 -29.25 9.90 54.00
CA ASP A 299 -28.62 11.23 53.92
C ASP A 299 -29.00 11.94 52.60
N GLU A 300 -29.49 13.17 52.71
CA GLU A 300 -29.88 14.02 51.57
C GLU A 300 -28.68 14.31 50.66
N GLU A 301 -27.48 14.43 51.22
CA GLU A 301 -26.25 14.63 50.45
C GLU A 301 -25.93 13.39 49.61
N MET A 302 -26.02 12.20 50.20
CA MET A 302 -25.77 10.93 49.51
C MET A 302 -26.79 10.65 48.41
N ARG A 303 -28.06 11.00 48.63
CA ARG A 303 -29.09 10.89 47.60
C ARG A 303 -28.77 11.74 46.37
N ARG A 304 -28.32 12.99 46.57
CA ARG A 304 -27.88 13.87 45.46
C ARG A 304 -26.65 13.32 44.74
N GLN A 305 -25.69 12.73 45.47
CA GLN A 305 -24.51 12.11 44.86
C GLN A 305 -24.90 10.88 44.02
N TYR A 306 -25.86 10.07 44.49
CA TYR A 306 -26.37 8.92 43.77
C TYR A 306 -27.11 9.33 42.48
N ASP A 307 -28.00 10.32 42.56
CA ASP A 307 -28.71 10.83 41.38
C ASP A 307 -27.74 11.39 40.32
N ASN A 308 -26.68 12.09 40.76
CA ASN A 308 -25.63 12.60 39.90
C ASN A 308 -24.82 11.46 39.25
N TYR A 309 -24.43 10.45 40.03
CA TYR A 309 -23.73 9.26 39.52
C TYR A 309 -24.58 8.53 38.47
N MET A 310 -25.87 8.29 38.74
CA MET A 310 -26.77 7.63 37.80
C MET A 310 -26.96 8.44 36.51
N THR A 311 -27.02 9.76 36.61
CA THR A 311 -27.07 10.66 35.43
C THR A 311 -25.79 10.55 34.59
N GLN A 312 -24.62 10.53 35.24
CA GLN A 312 -23.33 10.38 34.56
C GLN A 312 -23.19 8.99 33.93
N LEU A 313 -23.65 7.94 34.61
CA LEU A 313 -23.66 6.57 34.11
C LEU A 313 -24.55 6.43 32.88
N GLN A 314 -25.77 6.96 32.91
CA GLN A 314 -26.68 6.96 31.74
C GLN A 314 -26.09 7.72 30.56
N THR A 315 -25.46 8.87 30.82
CA THR A 315 -24.76 9.66 29.78
C THR A 315 -23.57 8.90 29.20
N PHE A 316 -22.85 8.15 30.03
CA PHE A 316 -21.74 7.31 29.56
C PHE A 316 -22.22 6.18 28.66
N LEU A 317 -23.24 5.43 29.10
CA LEU A 317 -23.79 4.27 28.40
C LEU A 317 -24.45 4.65 27.05
N THR A 318 -25.09 5.82 26.99
CA THR A 318 -25.69 6.34 25.75
C THR A 318 -24.64 6.79 24.73
N LEU A 319 -23.50 7.30 25.19
CA LEU A 319 -22.38 7.73 24.34
C LEU A 319 -21.38 6.60 23.99
N SER A 320 -21.49 5.42 24.61
CA SER A 320 -20.59 4.28 24.38
C SER A 320 -21.09 3.29 23.32
N MET A 321 -22.30 3.48 22.78
CA MET A 321 -22.85 2.61 21.74
C MET A 321 -22.11 2.84 20.40
N PRO A 322 -21.57 1.79 19.75
CA PRO A 322 -20.90 1.95 18.47
C PRO A 322 -21.93 2.28 17.39
N GLY A 323 -21.96 3.53 16.92
CA GLY A 323 -22.84 3.98 15.83
C GLY A 323 -23.52 5.34 16.00
N SER A 324 -23.28 6.08 17.10
CA SER A 324 -23.75 7.47 17.26
C SER A 324 -22.66 8.49 16.95
N ASN A 325 -22.14 8.44 15.71
CA ASN A 325 -21.73 9.58 14.86
C ASN A 325 -21.12 9.06 13.56
#